data_AF-A0A9D5BGW1-F1
#
_entry.id   AF-A0A9D5BGW1-F1
#
_cell.length_a   1.000
_cell.length_b   1.000
_cell.length_c   1.000
_cell.angle_alpha   90.00
_cell.angle_beta   90.00
_cell.angle_gamma   90.00
#
_symmetry.space_group_name_H-M   'P 1'
#
loop_
_entity.id
_entity.type
_entity.pdbx_description
1 polymer ?
#
loop_
_entity_poly.entity_id
_entity_poly.type
_entity_poly.pdbx_seq_one_letter_code
_entity_poly.pdbx_strand_id
1 'polypeptide(L)'
;METSWNSDILKVEYSVFGWIAFVAWSTSFYPQLFMNFSRKSVVGLNFNYLLLNNSKQTLYLIYNASLYFSSTVQFQYHKKYGFDQMIPVAVNDVAFSVHAVLITLVLLFQVVIYERGSQSISKITIGIITVVWVTVGVCFFIAFPSNSWLWLVSIFK
;
A
#
# COMPACT_ATOMS: atom_id res chain seq x y z
N MET A 1 -37.46 -6.30 3.67
CA MET A 1 -36.49 -6.51 2.57
C MET A 1 -35.12 -6.37 3.21
N GLU A 2 -34.55 -7.47 3.72
CA GLU A 2 -33.19 -7.43 4.23
C GLU A 2 -32.26 -7.34 3.01
N THR A 3 -31.65 -6.19 2.80
CA THR A 3 -30.56 -6.06 1.84
C THR A 3 -29.43 -6.95 2.33
N SER A 4 -29.25 -8.12 1.72
CA SER A 4 -28.05 -8.90 1.98
C SER A 4 -26.87 -8.03 1.54
N TRP A 5 -25.89 -7.85 2.43
CA TRP A 5 -24.67 -7.10 2.13
C TRP A 5 -23.86 -7.71 0.97
N ASN A 6 -24.26 -8.89 0.50
CA ASN A 6 -23.68 -9.66 -0.59
C ASN A 6 -24.52 -9.58 -1.89
N SER A 7 -25.33 -8.53 -2.05
CA SER A 7 -26.08 -8.25 -3.29
C SER A 7 -25.14 -8.01 -4.48
N ASP A 8 -25.47 -8.58 -5.64
CA ASP A 8 -24.67 -8.41 -6.85
C ASP A 8 -24.61 -6.95 -7.34
N ILE A 9 -25.66 -6.17 -7.07
CA ILE A 9 -25.69 -4.74 -7.38
C ILE A 9 -24.62 -4.00 -6.58
N LEU A 10 -24.52 -4.26 -5.27
CA LEU A 10 -23.53 -3.63 -4.40
C LEU A 10 -22.09 -3.99 -4.79
N LYS A 11 -21.86 -5.22 -5.29
CA LYS A 11 -20.55 -5.63 -5.81
C LYS A 11 -20.14 -4.84 -7.06
N VAL A 12 -21.09 -4.63 -7.98
CA VAL A 12 -20.85 -3.84 -9.19
C VAL A 12 -20.55 -2.39 -8.82
N GLU A 13 -21.35 -1.79 -7.94
CA GLU A 13 -21.13 -0.42 -7.46
C GLU A 13 -19.76 -0.27 -6.78
N TYR A 14 -19.42 -1.19 -5.87
CA TYR A 14 -18.12 -1.24 -5.21
C TYR A 14 -16.97 -1.29 -6.22
N SER A 15 -17.08 -2.11 -7.26
CA SER A 15 -16.06 -2.20 -8.31
C SER A 15 -15.94 -0.90 -9.12
N VAL A 16 -17.06 -0.31 -9.53
CA VAL A 16 -17.08 0.94 -10.31
C VAL A 16 -16.46 2.09 -9.53
N PHE A 17 -16.86 2.27 -8.26
CA PHE A 17 -16.27 3.30 -7.41
C PHE A 17 -14.79 3.04 -7.12
N GLY A 18 -14.39 1.77 -6.98
CA GLY A 18 -13.00 1.37 -6.84
C GLY A 18 -12.12 1.82 -8.02
N TRP A 19 -12.60 1.63 -9.26
CA TRP A 19 -11.87 2.07 -10.45
C TRP A 19 -11.86 3.59 -10.65
N ILE A 20 -12.96 4.28 -10.33
CA ILE A 20 -13.01 5.76 -10.35
C ILE A 20 -12.00 6.31 -9.34
N ALA A 21 -11.97 5.76 -8.12
CA ALA A 21 -11.01 6.13 -7.09
C ALA A 21 -9.58 5.87 -7.56
N PHE A 22 -9.29 4.69 -8.14
CA PHE A 22 -7.98 4.38 -8.70
C PHE A 22 -7.50 5.46 -9.68
N VAL A 23 -8.33 5.85 -10.66
CA VAL A 23 -7.96 6.85 -11.67
C VAL A 23 -7.76 8.24 -11.04
N ALA A 24 -8.69 8.67 -10.19
CA ALA A 24 -8.64 9.98 -9.55
C ALA A 24 -7.38 10.13 -8.67
N TRP A 25 -7.12 9.13 -7.82
CA TRP A 25 -5.93 9.13 -6.96
C TRP A 25 -4.65 9.00 -7.76
N SER A 26 -4.61 8.14 -8.79
CA SER A 26 -3.41 7.96 -9.63
C SER A 26 -3.00 9.24 -10.34
N THR A 27 -3.97 10.02 -10.82
CA THR A 27 -3.73 11.30 -11.50
C THR A 27 -2.97 12.29 -10.61
N SER A 28 -3.18 12.26 -9.29
CA SER A 28 -2.53 13.17 -8.34
C SER A 28 -1.00 13.04 -8.25
N PHE A 29 -0.42 11.89 -8.64
CA PHE A 29 1.01 11.65 -8.54
C PHE A 29 1.81 12.29 -9.70
N TYR A 30 1.18 12.44 -10.86
CA TYR A 30 1.84 12.84 -12.10
C TYR A 30 2.33 14.30 -12.14
N PRO A 31 1.62 15.31 -11.59
CA PRO A 31 2.10 16.69 -11.61
C PRO A 31 3.51 16.82 -11.01
N GLN A 32 3.77 16.20 -9.87
CA GLN A 32 5.10 16.24 -9.23
C GLN A 32 6.16 15.56 -10.10
N LEU A 33 5.82 14.39 -10.67
CA LEU A 33 6.73 13.63 -11.53
C LEU A 33 7.16 14.44 -12.76
N PHE A 34 6.21 15.09 -13.43
CA PHE A 34 6.48 15.92 -14.61
C PHE A 34 7.24 17.19 -14.25
N MET A 35 6.87 17.88 -13.17
CA MET A 35 7.60 19.08 -12.73
C MET A 35 9.07 18.77 -12.44
N ASN A 36 9.35 17.68 -11.73
CA ASN A 36 10.73 17.26 -11.43
C ASN A 36 11.50 16.94 -12.73
N PHE A 37 10.85 16.26 -13.68
CA PHE A 37 11.48 15.91 -14.95
C PHE A 37 11.79 17.13 -15.80
N SER A 38 10.89 18.12 -15.86
CA SER A 38 11.08 19.35 -16.63
C SER A 38 12.11 20.28 -16.00
N ARG A 39 12.09 20.42 -14.67
CA ARG A 39 13.02 21.32 -13.94
C ARG A 39 14.39 20.68 -13.70
N LYS A 40 14.53 19.36 -13.86
CA LYS A 40 15.72 18.58 -13.45
C LYS A 40 16.15 18.84 -12.00
N SER A 41 15.17 19.18 -11.16
CA SER A 41 15.34 19.60 -9.78
C SER A 41 14.18 19.08 -8.95
N VAL A 42 14.48 18.58 -7.76
CA VAL A 42 13.50 18.13 -6.76
C VAL A 42 13.36 19.14 -5.62
N VAL A 43 13.84 20.37 -5.81
CA VAL A 43 13.67 21.45 -4.82
C VAL A 43 12.19 21.81 -4.68
N GLY A 44 11.68 21.67 -3.46
CA GLY A 44 10.26 21.81 -3.11
C GLY A 44 9.55 20.49 -2.80
N LEU A 45 10.14 19.34 -3.17
CA LEU A 45 9.62 18.01 -2.79
C LEU A 45 10.10 17.62 -1.40
N ASN A 46 9.17 17.31 -0.49
CA ASN A 46 9.51 16.84 0.85
C ASN A 46 9.95 15.36 0.83
N PHE A 47 11.25 15.10 1.00
CA PHE A 47 11.82 13.76 0.96
C PHE A 47 11.34 12.85 2.09
N ASN A 48 11.05 13.42 3.27
CA ASN A 48 10.54 12.65 4.40
C ASN A 48 9.16 12.09 4.10
N TYR A 49 8.28 12.94 3.56
CA TYR A 49 6.96 12.52 3.11
C TYR A 49 7.06 11.45 2.01
N LEU A 50 7.91 11.66 1.01
CA LEU A 50 8.06 10.70 -0.09
C LEU A 50 8.48 9.30 0.41
N LEU A 51 9.47 9.23 1.30
CA LEU A 51 9.93 7.96 1.87
C LEU A 51 8.87 7.26 2.73
N LEU A 52 8.16 8.02 3.58
CA LEU A 52 7.06 7.50 4.37
C LEU A 52 5.91 7.02 3.48
N ASN A 53 5.58 7.79 2.44
CA ASN A 53 4.53 7.43 1.50
C ASN A 53 4.88 6.17 0.70
N ASN A 54 6.12 6.03 0.23
CA ASN A 54 6.58 4.82 -0.44
C ASN A 54 6.52 3.60 0.49
N SER A 55 6.97 3.73 1.74
CA SER A 55 6.90 2.65 2.73
C SER A 55 5.44 2.24 2.99
N LYS A 56 4.55 3.22 3.21
CA LYS A 56 3.11 2.99 3.38
C LYS A 56 2.51 2.25 2.18
N GLN A 57 2.76 2.71 0.95
CA GLN A 57 2.21 2.09 -0.25
C GLN A 57 2.77 0.68 -0.48
N THR A 58 4.04 0.44 -0.13
CA THR A 58 4.64 -0.89 -0.23
C THR A 58 3.99 -1.87 0.74
N LEU A 59 3.76 -1.47 1.99
CA LEU A 59 3.05 -2.30 2.97
C LEU A 59 1.60 -2.55 2.57
N TYR A 60 0.93 -1.52 2.02
CA TYR A 60 -0.42 -1.67 1.50
C TYR A 60 -0.48 -2.64 0.31
N LEU A 61 0.51 -2.59 -0.59
CA LEU A 61 0.66 -3.56 -1.67
C LEU A 61 0.89 -4.98 -1.14
N ILE A 62 1.78 -5.17 -0.16
CA ILE A 62 2.02 -6.48 0.46
C ILE A 62 0.71 -7.04 1.04
N TYR A 63 -0.05 -6.22 1.76
CA TYR A 63 -1.36 -6.61 2.31
C TYR A 63 -2.35 -7.02 1.21
N ASN A 64 -2.57 -6.13 0.23
CA ASN A 64 -3.53 -6.38 -0.85
C ASN A 64 -3.13 -7.61 -1.68
N ALA A 65 -1.86 -7.71 -2.08
CA ALA A 65 -1.38 -8.84 -2.87
C ALA A 65 -1.46 -10.15 -2.09
N SER A 66 -1.09 -10.16 -0.81
CA SER A 66 -1.15 -11.38 0.01
C SER A 66 -2.59 -11.86 0.19
N LEU A 67 -3.52 -10.95 0.52
CA LEU A 67 -4.92 -11.31 0.74
C LEU A 67 -5.67 -11.62 -0.56
N TYR A 68 -5.28 -11.00 -1.69
CA TYR A 68 -5.89 -11.23 -2.99
C TYR A 68 -5.40 -12.52 -3.68
N PHE A 69 -4.10 -12.82 -3.65
CA PHE A 69 -3.53 -13.96 -4.38
C PHE A 69 -3.36 -15.24 -3.56
N SER A 70 -3.19 -15.15 -2.23
CA SER A 70 -2.89 -16.33 -1.41
C SER A 70 -4.16 -16.99 -0.86
N SER A 71 -4.49 -18.17 -1.39
CA SER A 71 -5.59 -19.00 -0.90
C SER A 71 -5.44 -19.37 0.59
N THR A 72 -4.21 -19.56 1.06
CA THR A 72 -3.91 -19.80 2.48
C THR A 72 -4.32 -18.62 3.36
N VAL A 73 -4.04 -17.39 2.93
CA VAL A 73 -4.39 -16.17 3.69
C VAL A 73 -5.90 -15.96 3.68
N GLN A 74 -6.55 -16.18 2.53
CA GLN A 74 -8.00 -16.12 2.40
C GLN A 74 -8.70 -17.15 3.30
N PHE A 75 -8.22 -18.39 3.31
CA PHE A 75 -8.75 -19.43 4.19
C PHE A 75 -8.62 -19.05 5.67
N GLN A 76 -7.47 -18.50 6.08
CA GLN A 76 -7.29 -18.03 7.46
C GLN A 76 -8.21 -16.86 7.81
N TYR A 77 -8.44 -15.95 6.86
CA TYR A 77 -9.39 -14.86 7.01
C TYR A 77 -10.80 -15.41 7.24
N HIS A 78 -11.28 -16.31 6.38
CA HIS A 78 -12.60 -16.92 6.52
C HIS A 78 -12.73 -17.76 7.80
N LYS A 79 -11.67 -18.48 8.21
CA LYS A 79 -11.66 -19.22 9.47
C LYS A 79 -11.80 -18.28 10.68
N LYS A 80 -11.28 -17.05 10.61
CA LYS A 80 -11.32 -16.07 11.70
C LYS A 80 -12.62 -15.24 11.72
N TYR A 81 -13.11 -14.83 10.55
CA TYR A 81 -14.21 -13.87 10.41
C TYR A 81 -15.52 -14.47 9.88
N GLY A 82 -15.49 -15.68 9.32
CA GLY A 82 -16.64 -16.38 8.73
C GLY A 82 -16.48 -16.64 7.23
N PHE A 83 -16.99 -17.78 6.76
CA PHE A 83 -16.94 -18.17 5.34
C PHE A 83 -17.94 -17.40 4.47
N ASP A 84 -18.99 -16.85 5.06
CA ASP A 84 -19.98 -16.01 4.35
C ASP A 84 -19.49 -14.56 4.15
N GLN A 85 -18.35 -14.19 4.75
CA GLN A 85 -17.78 -12.84 4.66
C GLN A 85 -17.02 -12.64 3.34
N MET A 86 -17.16 -11.46 2.75
CA MET A 86 -16.41 -11.06 1.56
C MET A 86 -14.96 -10.72 1.94
N ILE A 87 -14.01 -11.12 1.10
CA ILE A 87 -12.62 -10.67 1.24
C ILE A 87 -12.56 -9.16 0.93
N PRO A 88 -12.05 -8.31 1.84
CA PRO A 88 -12.15 -6.86 1.74
C PRO A 88 -11.11 -6.23 0.79
N VAL A 89 -10.62 -6.98 -0.20
CA VAL A 89 -9.60 -6.53 -1.15
C VAL A 89 -10.06 -6.82 -2.56
N ALA A 90 -10.11 -5.78 -3.38
CA ALA A 90 -10.46 -5.87 -4.79
C ALA A 90 -9.24 -5.69 -5.71
N VAL A 91 -9.44 -5.99 -6.99
CA VAL A 91 -8.40 -5.86 -8.03
C VAL A 91 -7.89 -4.43 -8.14
N ASN A 92 -8.78 -3.45 -8.02
CA ASN A 92 -8.42 -2.03 -8.06
C ASN A 92 -7.49 -1.62 -6.91
N ASP A 93 -7.60 -2.25 -5.72
CA ASP A 93 -6.72 -1.95 -4.59
C ASP A 93 -5.28 -2.46 -4.85
N VAL A 94 -5.17 -3.65 -5.45
CA VAL A 94 -3.87 -4.20 -5.90
C VAL A 94 -3.30 -3.31 -7.01
N ALA A 95 -4.09 -2.98 -8.04
CA ALA A 95 -3.64 -2.14 -9.15
C ALA A 95 -3.18 -0.75 -8.67
N PHE A 96 -3.95 -0.12 -7.77
CA PHE A 96 -3.60 1.17 -7.17
C PHE A 96 -2.29 1.11 -6.40
N SER A 97 -2.15 0.13 -5.51
CA SER A 97 -0.97 0.00 -4.66
C SER A 97 0.29 -0.31 -5.48
N VAL A 98 0.21 -1.17 -6.51
CA VAL A 98 1.31 -1.37 -7.48
C VAL A 98 1.69 -0.06 -8.17
N HIS A 99 0.70 0.64 -8.74
CA HIS A 99 0.93 1.90 -9.44
C HIS A 99 1.59 2.95 -8.54
N ALA A 100 1.08 3.13 -7.32
CA ALA A 100 1.59 4.09 -6.36
C ALA A 100 3.02 3.76 -5.91
N VAL A 101 3.35 2.48 -5.69
CA VAL A 101 4.72 2.05 -5.38
C VAL A 101 5.66 2.38 -6.54
N LEU A 102 5.29 2.04 -7.78
CA LEU A 102 6.12 2.32 -8.95
C LEU A 102 6.38 3.82 -9.15
N ILE A 103 5.35 4.66 -9.10
CA ILE A 103 5.52 6.10 -9.27
C ILE A 103 6.35 6.71 -8.14
N THR A 104 6.13 6.28 -6.89
CA THR A 104 6.93 6.78 -5.77
C THR A 104 8.39 6.31 -5.82
N LEU A 105 8.67 5.10 -6.35
CA LEU A 105 10.04 4.64 -6.64
C LEU A 105 10.70 5.50 -7.72
N VAL A 106 9.97 5.88 -8.78
CA VAL A 106 10.48 6.80 -9.79
C VAL A 106 10.79 8.17 -9.19
N LEU A 107 9.92 8.70 -8.32
CA LEU A 107 10.19 9.96 -7.61
C LEU A 107 11.41 9.84 -6.68
N LEU A 108 11.58 8.71 -5.98
CA LEU A 108 12.76 8.46 -5.16
C LEU A 108 14.04 8.40 -6.01
N PHE A 109 13.96 7.76 -7.18
CA PHE A 109 15.04 7.77 -8.15
C PHE A 109 15.38 9.19 -8.60
N GLN A 110 14.38 10.03 -8.91
CA GLN A 110 14.58 11.44 -9.22
C GLN A 110 15.30 12.20 -8.09
N VAL A 111 15.00 11.91 -6.83
CA VAL A 111 15.70 12.52 -5.67
C VAL A 111 17.18 12.16 -5.62
N VAL A 112 17.56 10.99 -6.14
CA VAL A 112 18.98 10.56 -6.21
C VAL A 112 19.72 11.26 -7.35
N ILE A 113 19.07 11.48 -8.51
CA ILE A 113 19.75 11.97 -9.72
C ILE A 113 19.67 13.48 -9.95
N TYR A 114 18.65 14.16 -9.43
CA TYR A 114 18.39 15.58 -9.70
C TYR A 114 18.87 16.48 -8.57
N GLU A 115 18.94 17.79 -8.86
CA GLU A 115 19.35 18.78 -7.88
C GLU A 115 18.35 18.82 -6.71
N ARG A 116 18.88 18.57 -5.50
CA ARG A 116 18.12 18.52 -4.24
C ARG A 116 18.30 19.75 -3.34
N GLY A 117 19.21 20.64 -3.70
CA GLY A 117 19.62 21.77 -2.86
C GLY A 117 20.20 21.30 -1.52
N SER A 118 19.92 22.03 -0.45
CA SER A 118 20.36 21.71 0.93
C SER A 118 19.43 20.74 1.68
N GLN A 119 18.38 20.23 1.03
CA GLN A 119 17.42 19.35 1.68
C GLN A 119 18.04 18.00 2.02
N SER A 120 17.74 17.49 3.22
CA SER A 120 18.15 16.17 3.70
C SER A 120 16.99 15.42 4.33
N ILE A 121 17.14 14.10 4.43
CA ILE A 121 16.16 13.25 5.09
C ILE A 121 16.40 13.35 6.60
N SER A 122 15.33 13.53 7.36
CA SER A 122 15.35 13.59 8.81
C SER A 122 15.74 12.24 9.40
N LYS A 123 16.62 12.27 10.39
CA LYS A 123 16.99 11.07 11.19
C LYS A 123 15.79 10.44 11.87
N ILE A 124 14.78 11.23 12.23
CA ILE A 124 13.52 10.73 12.82
C ILE A 124 12.77 9.89 11.80
N THR A 125 12.65 10.38 10.56
CA THR A 125 11.98 9.64 9.47
C THR A 125 12.70 8.33 9.18
N ILE A 126 14.03 8.34 9.13
CA ILE A 126 14.82 7.11 8.99
C ILE A 126 14.55 6.17 10.15
N GLY A 127 14.56 6.66 11.40
CA GLY A 127 14.25 5.86 12.58
C GLY A 127 12.87 5.20 12.52
N ILE A 128 11.83 5.95 12.15
CA ILE A 128 10.46 5.43 12.00
C ILE A 128 10.41 4.32 10.94
N ILE A 129 10.98 4.57 9.76
CA ILE A 129 10.99 3.60 8.65
C ILE A 129 11.75 2.34 9.06
N THR A 130 12.91 2.48 9.69
CA THR A 130 13.70 1.34 10.19
C THR A 130 12.89 0.52 11.18
N VAL A 131 12.25 1.14 12.18
CA VAL A 131 11.42 0.42 13.17
C VAL A 131 10.29 -0.33 12.46
N VAL A 132 9.56 0.32 11.55
CA VAL A 132 8.46 -0.30 10.81
C VAL A 132 8.93 -1.52 10.02
N TRP A 133 10.01 -1.39 9.23
CA TRP A 133 10.50 -2.49 8.41
C TRP A 133 11.15 -3.62 9.23
N VAL A 134 11.79 -3.31 10.35
CA VAL A 134 12.27 -4.32 11.30
C VAL A 134 11.09 -5.09 11.89
N THR A 135 10.03 -4.40 12.33
CA THR A 135 8.82 -5.07 12.82
C THR A 135 8.19 -5.98 11.77
N VAL A 136 8.10 -5.53 10.51
CA VAL A 136 7.60 -6.34 9.39
C VAL A 136 8.47 -7.57 9.18
N GLY A 137 9.80 -7.43 9.18
CA GLY A 137 10.74 -8.55 9.06
C GLY A 137 10.58 -9.56 10.19
N VAL A 138 10.52 -9.10 11.44
CA VAL A 138 10.30 -9.98 12.61
C VAL A 138 8.96 -10.72 12.50
N CYS A 139 7.88 -10.03 12.15
CA CYS A 139 6.56 -10.64 11.98
C CYS A 139 6.57 -11.70 10.87
N PHE A 140 7.26 -11.43 9.75
CA PHE A 140 7.42 -12.38 8.66
C PHE A 140 8.13 -13.65 9.13
N PHE A 141 9.27 -13.53 9.81
CA PHE A 141 10.02 -14.70 10.29
C PHE A 141 9.27 -15.52 11.34
N ILE A 142 8.42 -14.90 12.18
CA ILE A 142 7.58 -15.61 13.13
C ILE A 142 6.43 -16.35 12.41
N ALA A 143 5.80 -15.70 11.43
CA ALA A 143 4.67 -16.27 10.70
C ALA A 143 5.10 -17.36 9.69
N PHE A 144 6.34 -17.30 9.19
CA PHE A 144 6.83 -18.15 8.11
C PHE A 144 6.78 -19.66 8.42
N PRO A 145 7.28 -20.18 9.56
CA PRO A 145 7.26 -21.63 9.84
C PRO A 145 5.86 -22.20 10.04
N SER A 146 4.97 -21.41 10.63
CA SER A 146 3.62 -21.83 10.98
C SER A 146 2.58 -21.50 9.90
N ASN A 147 3.00 -20.84 8.82
CA ASN A 147 2.13 -20.20 7.82
C ASN A 147 1.06 -19.28 8.45
N SER A 148 1.25 -18.77 9.67
CA SER A 148 0.23 -18.01 10.41
C SER A 148 0.23 -16.54 10.02
N TRP A 149 -0.21 -16.23 8.80
CA TRP A 149 -0.21 -14.87 8.24
C TRP A 149 -1.01 -13.85 9.05
N LEU A 150 -2.08 -14.27 9.73
CA LEU A 150 -2.91 -13.41 10.58
C LEU A 150 -2.45 -13.35 12.06
N TRP A 151 -1.26 -13.89 12.37
CA TRP A 151 -0.75 -13.99 13.74
C TRP A 151 -0.72 -12.63 14.47
N LEU A 152 -0.22 -11.58 13.82
CA LEU A 152 -0.12 -10.25 14.43
C LEU A 152 -1.50 -9.71 14.85
N VAL A 153 -2.53 -9.92 14.01
CA VAL A 153 -3.91 -9.50 14.28
C VAL A 153 -4.57 -10.34 15.38
N SER A 154 -3.99 -11.49 15.75
CA SER A 154 -4.48 -12.30 16.87
C SER A 154 -4.03 -11.79 18.23
N ILE A 155 -2.98 -10.96 18.28
CA ILE A 155 -2.43 -10.37 19.51
C ILE A 155 -3.34 -9.25 20.03
N PHE A 156 -3.94 -8.46 19.12
CA PHE A 156 -4.80 -7.32 19.44
C PHE A 156 -6.26 -7.71 19.75
N LYS A 157 -6.47 -8.87 20.39
CA LYS A 157 -7.80 -9.31 20.83
C LYS A 157 -8.32 -8.49 22.00
#